data_AF-A0A529VR25-F1
#
_entry.id   AF-A0A529VR25-F1
#
_cell.length_a   1.000
_cell.length_b   1.000
_cell.length_c   1.000
_cell.angle_alpha   90.00
_cell.angle_beta   90.00
_cell.angle_gamma   90.00
#
_symmetry.space_group_name_H-M   'P 1'
#
loop_
_entity.id
_entity.type
_entity.pdbx_description
1 polymer ?
#
loop_
_entity_poly.entity_id
_entity_poly.type
_entity_poly.pdbx_seq_one_letter_code
_entity_poly.pdbx_strand_id
1 'polypeptide(L)'
;MLIFKPTGERMGAMVAEQGVTPAVLAIGQRMMNWARLDYAVMFVIIADMVLKPTLADIGILAGMAMVITLGAALAFGGGRQLVPSAA
;
A
#
# COMPACT_ATOMS: atom_id res chain seq x y z
N MET A 1 11.21 10.82 -0.43
CA MET A 1 10.61 9.52 -0.09
C MET A 1 11.27 8.93 1.16
N LEU A 2 10.76 9.25 2.35
CA LEU A 2 11.41 8.93 3.63
C LEU A 2 11.42 7.44 3.99
N ILE A 3 10.51 6.63 3.45
CA ILE A 3 10.41 5.20 3.78
C ILE A 3 10.92 4.31 2.63
N PHE A 4 10.59 4.63 1.37
CA PHE A 4 10.96 3.81 0.22
C PHE A 4 12.46 3.76 -0.08
N LYS A 5 13.16 4.89 0.01
CA LYS A 5 14.60 4.96 -0.28
C LYS A 5 15.43 4.10 0.70
N PRO A 6 15.34 4.28 2.04
CA PRO A 6 16.15 3.46 2.95
C PRO A 6 15.72 1.99 2.96
N THR A 7 14.43 1.70 2.73
CA THR A 7 13.95 0.30 2.66
C THR A 7 14.43 -0.40 1.39
N GLY A 8 14.42 0.31 0.25
CA GLY A 8 14.93 -0.20 -1.02
C GLY A 8 16.44 -0.43 -1.00
N GLU A 9 17.21 0.49 -0.38
CA GLU A 9 18.66 0.32 -0.21
C GLU A 9 19.00 -0.89 0.67
N ARG A 10 18.28 -1.09 1.78
CA ARG A 10 18.42 -2.29 2.64
C ARG A 10 18.06 -3.58 1.91
N MET A 11 16.99 -3.55 1.10
CA MET A 11 16.58 -4.68 0.29
C MET A 11 17.64 -5.04 -0.76
N GLY A 12 18.22 -4.04 -1.44
CA GLY A 12 19.30 -4.22 -2.39
C GLY A 12 20.57 -4.81 -1.76
N ALA A 13 20.94 -4.35 -0.56
CA ALA A 13 22.08 -4.90 0.18
C ALA A 13 21.88 -6.38 0.56
N MET A 14 20.68 -6.76 1.04
CA MET A 14 20.38 -8.16 1.35
C MET A 14 20.36 -9.05 0.11
N VAL A 15 19.87 -8.55 -1.03
CA VAL A 15 19.92 -9.28 -2.31
C VAL A 15 21.35 -9.50 -2.77
N ALA A 16 22.22 -8.50 -2.62
CA ALA A 16 23.62 -8.60 -3.00
C ALA A 16 24.40 -9.61 -2.14
N GLU A 17 24.08 -9.72 -0.85
CA GLU A 17 24.76 -10.61 0.09
C GLU A 17 24.23 -12.04 0.05
N GLN A 18 22.90 -12.22 -0.04
CA GLN A 18 22.22 -13.49 0.22
C GLN A 18 21.39 -13.99 -0.98
N GLY A 19 21.36 -13.24 -2.08
CA GLY A 19 20.47 -13.50 -3.21
C GLY A 19 19.00 -13.20 -2.87
N VAL A 20 18.09 -13.59 -3.77
CA VAL A 20 16.64 -13.39 -3.58
C VAL A 20 16.10 -14.42 -2.60
N THR A 21 16.07 -14.06 -1.31
CA THR A 21 15.54 -14.91 -0.24
C THR A 21 14.07 -14.64 0.07
N PRO A 22 13.34 -15.57 0.71
CA PRO A 22 11.97 -15.34 1.19
C PRO A 22 11.81 -14.08 2.06
N ALA A 23 12.82 -13.74 2.85
CA ALA A 23 12.81 -12.56 3.71
C ALA A 23 12.81 -11.25 2.89
N VAL A 24 13.62 -11.19 1.83
CA VAL A 24 13.64 -10.07 0.88
C VAL A 24 12.29 -9.95 0.17
N LEU A 25 11.71 -11.06 -0.28
CA LEU A 25 10.40 -11.07 -0.94
C LEU A 25 9.29 -10.56 -0.01
N ALA A 26 9.30 -10.94 1.28
CA ALA A 26 8.34 -10.45 2.26
C ALA A 26 8.42 -8.92 2.45
N ILE A 27 9.62 -8.34 2.38
CA ILE A 27 9.82 -6.88 2.46
C ILE A 27 9.30 -6.21 1.18
N GLY A 28 9.60 -6.76 0.00
CA GLY A 28 9.06 -6.28 -1.27
C GLY A 28 7.53 -6.34 -1.33
N GLN A 29 6.93 -7.41 -0.78
CA GLN A 29 5.48 -7.56 -0.67
C GLN A 29 4.85 -6.46 0.19
N ARG A 30 5.45 -6.15 1.34
CA ARG A 30 4.99 -5.06 2.22
C ARG A 30 5.06 -3.71 1.50
N MET A 31 6.15 -3.45 0.77
CA MET A 31 6.25 -2.25 -0.06
C MET A 31 5.16 -2.18 -1.13
N MET A 32 4.85 -3.31 -1.79
CA MET A 32 3.80 -3.38 -2.80
C MET A 32 2.41 -3.11 -2.21
N ASN A 33 2.14 -3.57 -0.99
CA ASN A 33 0.89 -3.31 -0.28
C ASN A 33 0.73 -1.81 0.02
N TRP A 34 1.80 -1.15 0.47
CA TRP A 34 1.80 0.31 0.65
C TRP A 34 1.56 1.06 -0.66
N ALA A 35 2.17 0.62 -1.76
CA ALA A 35 1.93 1.21 -3.08
C ALA A 35 0.48 1.02 -3.56
N ARG A 36 -0.16 -0.12 -3.24
CA ARG A 36 -1.59 -0.33 -3.55
C ARG A 36 -2.51 0.60 -2.76
N LEU A 37 -2.18 0.85 -1.50
CA LEU A 37 -2.92 1.84 -0.70
C LEU A 37 -2.75 3.25 -1.29
N ASP A 38 -1.54 3.59 -1.74
CA ASP A 38 -1.25 4.88 -2.36
C ASP A 38 -2.16 5.15 -3.57
N TYR A 39 -2.48 4.14 -4.39
CA TYR A 39 -3.44 4.29 -5.47
C TYR A 39 -4.87 4.59 -5.01
N ALA A 40 -5.33 3.96 -3.93
CA ALA A 40 -6.66 4.25 -3.37
C ALA A 40 -6.71 5.69 -2.81
N VAL A 41 -5.64 6.12 -2.14
CA VAL A 41 -5.51 7.50 -1.63
C VAL A 41 -5.46 8.49 -2.79
N MET A 42 -4.65 8.22 -3.82
CA MET A 42 -4.55 9.05 -5.01
C MET A 42 -5.90 9.19 -5.73
N PHE A 43 -6.68 8.11 -5.82
CA PHE A 43 -8.03 8.17 -6.37
C PHE A 43 -8.94 9.10 -5.55
N VAL A 44 -8.89 9.02 -4.22
CA VAL A 44 -9.70 9.89 -3.35
C VAL A 44 -9.25 11.36 -3.46
N ILE A 45 -7.94 11.62 -3.55
CA ILE A 45 -7.42 12.98 -3.79
C ILE A 45 -7.94 13.53 -5.12
N ILE A 46 -7.93 12.74 -6.19
CA ILE A 46 -8.45 13.17 -7.49
C ILE A 46 -9.97 13.41 -7.40
N ALA A 47 -10.71 12.51 -6.74
CA ALA A 47 -12.15 12.68 -6.53
C ALA A 47 -12.46 13.94 -5.72
N ASP A 48 -11.67 14.26 -4.70
CA ASP A 48 -11.78 15.50 -3.92
C ASP A 48 -11.53 16.74 -4.79
N MET A 49 -10.48 16.72 -5.61
CA MET A 49 -10.17 17.82 -6.51
C MET A 49 -11.26 18.10 -7.57
N VAL A 50 -12.00 17.06 -7.98
CA VAL A 50 -13.05 17.15 -9.00
C VAL A 50 -14.41 17.48 -8.37
N LEU A 51 -14.81 16.75 -7.32
CA LEU A 51 -16.13 16.89 -6.69
C LEU A 51 -16.19 18.07 -5.72
N LYS A 52 -15.05 18.50 -5.17
CA LYS A 52 -14.92 19.59 -4.19
C LYS A 52 -16.03 19.55 -3.12
N PRO A 53 -16.17 18.42 -2.41
CA PRO A 53 -17.24 18.26 -1.44
C PRO A 53 -17.13 19.30 -0.31
N THR A 54 -18.28 19.72 0.20
CA THR A 54 -18.40 20.54 1.40
C THR A 54 -18.71 19.67 2.62
N LEU A 55 -18.65 20.24 3.82
CA LEU A 55 -18.96 19.50 5.06
C LEU A 55 -20.41 18.97 5.13
N ALA A 56 -21.31 19.51 4.31
CA ALA A 56 -22.70 19.06 4.21
C ALA A 56 -22.86 17.83 3.33
N ASP A 57 -21.87 17.49 2.50
CA ASP A 57 -21.91 16.38 1.53
C ASP A 57 -21.54 15.05 2.20
N ILE A 58 -22.25 14.72 3.28
CA ILE A 58 -21.96 13.56 4.15
C ILE A 58 -21.88 12.26 3.34
N GLY A 59 -22.71 12.11 2.30
CA GLY A 59 -22.67 10.94 1.42
C GLY A 59 -21.36 10.80 0.63
N ILE A 60 -20.82 11.90 0.12
CA ILE A 60 -19.55 11.91 -0.62
C ILE A 60 -18.39 11.66 0.34
N LEU A 61 -18.39 12.31 1.51
CA LEU A 61 -17.38 12.08 2.55
C LEU A 61 -17.37 10.62 3.02
N ALA A 62 -18.56 10.04 3.27
CA ALA A 62 -18.69 8.64 3.65
C ALA A 62 -18.19 7.71 2.55
N GLY A 63 -18.48 8.01 1.28
CA GLY A 63 -17.96 7.27 0.13
C GLY A 63 -16.44 7.29 0.05
N MET A 64 -15.81 8.46 0.22
CA MET A 64 -14.36 8.59 0.24
C MET A 64 -13.72 7.81 1.39
N ALA A 65 -14.27 7.91 2.59
CA ALA A 65 -13.81 7.13 3.74
C ALA A 65 -13.95 5.61 3.49
N MET A 66 -15.04 5.19 2.83
CA MET A 66 -15.23 3.80 2.43
C MET A 66 -14.16 3.34 1.43
N VAL A 67 -13.81 4.16 0.43
CA VAL A 67 -12.76 3.81 -0.54
C VAL A 67 -11.40 3.64 0.14
N ILE A 68 -11.04 4.52 1.09
CA ILE A 68 -9.77 4.39 1.83
C ILE A 68 -9.78 3.13 2.70
N THR A 69 -10.87 2.89 3.44
CA THR A 69 -10.96 1.72 4.34
C THR A 69 -10.96 0.41 3.57
N LEU A 70 -11.66 0.32 2.44
CA LEU A 70 -11.59 -0.82 1.52
C LEU A 70 -10.20 -0.96 0.90
N GLY A 71 -9.59 0.12 0.44
CA GLY A 71 -8.23 0.13 -0.11
C GLY A 71 -7.20 -0.41 0.90
N ALA A 72 -7.29 0.02 2.15
CA ALA A 72 -6.47 -0.46 3.24
C ALA A 72 -6.75 -1.94 3.58
N ALA A 73 -8.03 -2.32 3.67
CA ALA A 73 -8.42 -3.70 3.92
C ALA A 73 -7.93 -4.64 2.81
N LEU A 74 -7.97 -4.23 1.54
CA LEU A 74 -7.46 -5.02 0.42
C LEU A 74 -5.92 -5.04 0.38
N ALA A 75 -5.27 -3.92 0.70
CA ALA A 75 -3.82 -3.82 0.74
C ALA A 75 -3.20 -4.67 1.87
N PHE A 76 -3.84 -4.72 3.04
CA PHE A 76 -3.29 -5.40 4.22
C PHE A 76 -3.98 -6.71 4.60
N GLY A 77 -5.24 -6.92 4.23
CA GLY A 77 -6.02 -8.13 4.57
C GLY A 77 -5.99 -9.23 3.49
N GLY A 78 -5.70 -8.88 2.23
CA GLY A 78 -5.61 -9.83 1.12
C GLY A 78 -4.26 -10.54 1.04
N GLY A 79 -3.91 -11.31 2.07
CA GLY A 79 -2.68 -12.08 2.17
C GLY A 79 -2.60 -13.23 1.17
N ARG A 80 -2.45 -12.96 -0.12
CA ARG A 80 -1.74 -13.88 -1.01
C ARG A 80 -0.25 -13.73 -0.71
N GLN A 81 0.19 -14.41 0.35
CA GLN A 81 1.60 -14.69 0.57
C GLN A 81 2.16 -15.30 -0.71
N LEU A 82 3.07 -14.60 -1.40
CA LEU A 82 3.77 -15.17 -2.56
C LEU A 82 4.76 -16.27 -2.14
N VAL A 83 5.00 -16.43 -0.85
CA VAL A 83 5.82 -17.50 -0.28
C VAL A 83 5.00 -18.24 0.77
N PRO A 84 4.75 -19.56 0.60
CA PRO A 84 4.21 -20.39 1.66
C PRO A 84 5.08 -20.26 2.91
N SER A 85 4.47 -20.03 4.07
CA SER A 85 5.18 -20.13 5.34
C SER A 85 5.77 -21.54 5.42
N ALA A 86 7.10 -21.66 5.39
CA ALA A 86 7.76 -22.91 5.71
C ALA A 86 7.49 -23.20 7.19
N ALA A 87 6.47 -24.02 7.42
CA ALA A 87 6.23 -24.70 8.69
C ALA A 87 7.09 -25.97 8.75
#